data_AF-A0A2V6FHF8-F1
#
_entry.id   AF-A0A2V6FHF8-F1
#
_cell.length_a   1.000
_cell.length_b   1.000
_cell.length_c   1.000
_cell.angle_alpha   90.00
_cell.angle_beta   90.00
_cell.angle_gamma   90.00
#
_symmetry.space_group_name_H-M   'P 1'
#
loop_
_entity.id
_entity.type
_entity.pdbx_description
1 polymer ?
#
loop_
_entity_poly.entity_id
_entity_poly.type
_entity_poly.pdbx_seq_one_letter_code
_entity_poly.pdbx_strand_id
1 'polypeptide(L)'
;MTTPKQILNSHSPSPASPSGRDRGPYSAHYAVKRDYSGWILLLIILVILGGVALVFAQRAPAQTPEASPRYNVTNLPSLGSVNDGGNSINDRTWVAGYSTLSDGSARHASIWRDNQLTDLGTLGGPNSSVAWSVKTTRDLMAGISQTRTVQPLGEIWSAPVFFSGPFATKYLIHGFVWRPEHGLIPLSTLGHNNNA
;
A
#
# COMPACT_ATOMS: atom_id res chain seq x y z
N MET A 1 46.96 11.40 -119.01
CA MET A 1 48.05 12.35 -118.75
C MET A 1 47.55 13.43 -117.80
N THR A 2 48.46 14.03 -117.01
CA THR A 2 48.32 15.35 -116.37
C THR A 2 47.03 15.69 -115.60
N THR A 3 47.04 15.42 -114.29
CA THR A 3 46.69 16.43 -113.27
C THR A 3 47.44 17.74 -113.55
N PRO A 4 46.96 18.95 -113.17
CA PRO A 4 46.92 19.32 -111.74
C PRO A 4 45.97 20.46 -111.27
N LYS A 5 45.85 20.58 -109.92
CA LYS A 5 45.82 21.84 -109.10
C LYS A 5 44.66 22.86 -109.28
N GLN A 6 44.31 23.78 -108.35
CA GLN A 6 44.52 24.06 -106.90
C GLN A 6 43.81 25.44 -106.64
N ILE A 7 43.16 25.79 -105.52
CA ILE A 7 43.67 26.41 -104.27
C ILE A 7 42.45 26.81 -103.38
N LEU A 8 42.61 26.67 -102.05
CA LEU A 8 42.01 27.36 -100.86
C LEU A 8 41.17 28.66 -101.07
N ASN A 9 40.25 29.14 -100.21
CA ASN A 9 39.84 28.95 -98.78
C ASN A 9 38.31 29.31 -98.68
N SER A 10 37.52 29.18 -97.60
CA SER A 10 37.74 29.43 -96.15
C SER A 10 36.60 28.90 -95.25
N HIS A 11 36.92 28.62 -93.98
CA HIS A 11 36.05 28.56 -92.77
C HIS A 11 34.85 27.55 -92.73
N SER A 12 34.53 26.88 -91.63
CA SER A 12 35.24 26.48 -90.39
C SER A 12 34.45 25.32 -89.73
N PRO A 13 35.03 24.52 -88.82
CA PRO A 13 34.54 23.15 -88.54
C PRO A 13 33.66 22.97 -87.29
N SER A 14 33.08 21.76 -87.19
CA SER A 14 33.08 20.84 -86.02
C SER A 14 31.70 20.37 -85.49
N PRO A 15 31.60 19.21 -84.78
CA PRO A 15 32.24 17.93 -85.08
C PRO A 15 31.37 16.67 -84.77
N ALA A 16 31.88 15.50 -85.16
CA ALA A 16 31.74 14.18 -84.50
C ALA A 16 30.36 13.51 -84.27
N SER A 17 30.15 12.40 -84.99
CA SER A 17 29.52 11.18 -84.44
C SER A 17 30.62 10.34 -83.74
N PRO A 18 30.34 9.48 -82.74
CA PRO A 18 30.01 8.09 -83.10
C PRO A 18 29.14 7.28 -82.10
N SER A 19 28.85 6.05 -82.53
CA SER A 19 28.53 4.84 -81.75
C SER A 19 27.10 4.68 -81.21
N GLY A 20 26.47 3.59 -81.63
CA GLY A 20 25.11 3.24 -81.23
C GLY A 20 25.04 2.31 -80.02
N ARG A 21 23.81 2.08 -79.58
CA ARG A 21 23.34 0.78 -79.10
C ARG A 21 21.82 0.78 -79.10
N ASP A 22 21.22 -0.11 -79.90
CA ASP A 22 19.79 -0.38 -79.85
C ASP A 22 19.40 -0.77 -78.42
N ARG A 23 18.32 -0.15 -77.92
CA ARG A 23 17.72 -0.51 -76.64
C ARG A 23 16.49 -1.36 -76.90
N GLY A 24 16.61 -2.67 -76.66
CA GLY A 24 15.49 -3.62 -76.76
C GLY A 24 14.36 -3.30 -75.77
N PRO A 25 13.16 -3.87 -75.98
CA PRO A 25 11.90 -3.34 -75.43
C PRO A 25 11.62 -3.63 -73.94
N TYR A 26 12.62 -4.08 -73.15
CA TYR A 26 12.40 -4.60 -71.79
C TYR A 26 13.14 -3.85 -70.67
N SER A 27 13.64 -2.64 -70.91
CA SER A 27 14.23 -1.79 -69.87
C SER A 27 13.18 -0.92 -69.15
N ALA A 28 12.26 -1.55 -68.44
CA ALA A 28 11.31 -0.86 -67.56
C ALA A 28 12.02 -0.29 -66.31
N HIS A 29 12.64 0.88 -66.45
CA HIS A 29 13.04 1.67 -65.28
C HIS A 29 11.79 2.16 -64.56
N TYR A 30 11.43 1.51 -63.45
CA TYR A 30 10.42 2.00 -62.51
C TYR A 30 10.94 3.25 -61.79
N ALA A 31 10.99 4.37 -62.52
CA ALA A 31 11.22 5.69 -61.96
C ALA A 31 9.96 6.11 -61.18
N VAL A 32 9.91 5.74 -59.90
CA VAL A 32 9.01 6.36 -58.92
C VAL A 32 9.16 7.87 -59.07
N LYS A 33 8.09 8.58 -59.45
CA LYS A 33 8.14 10.05 -59.55
C LYS A 33 8.64 10.61 -58.22
N ARG A 34 9.53 11.60 -58.29
CA ARG A 34 10.19 12.22 -57.12
C ARG A 34 9.16 12.69 -56.07
N ASP A 35 7.97 13.06 -56.53
CA ASP A 35 6.81 13.50 -55.72
C ASP A 35 6.28 12.41 -54.77
N TYR A 36 6.44 11.12 -55.10
CA TYR A 36 6.00 10.00 -54.26
C TYR A 36 7.09 9.47 -53.32
N SER A 37 8.37 9.84 -53.51
CA SER A 37 9.46 9.24 -52.72
C SER A 37 9.34 9.58 -51.24
N GLY A 38 8.90 10.79 -50.89
CA GLY A 38 8.66 11.21 -49.51
C GLY A 38 7.51 10.43 -48.84
N TRP A 39 6.41 10.21 -49.56
CA TRP A 39 5.26 9.45 -49.08
C TRP A 39 5.58 7.97 -48.89
N ILE A 40 6.36 7.37 -49.79
CA ILE A 40 6.83 5.99 -49.64
C ILE A 40 7.76 5.86 -48.44
N LEU A 41 8.67 6.82 -48.22
CA LEU A 41 9.56 6.82 -47.06
C LEU A 41 8.78 6.97 -45.74
N LEU A 42 7.76 7.83 -45.70
CA LEU A 42 6.85 7.99 -44.57
C LEU A 42 6.12 6.68 -44.25
N LEU A 43 5.55 6.00 -45.25
CA LEU A 43 4.87 4.72 -45.07
C LEU A 43 5.81 3.63 -44.54
N ILE A 44 7.05 3.56 -45.04
CA ILE A 44 8.07 2.62 -44.53
C ILE A 44 8.39 2.93 -43.06
N ILE A 45 8.58 4.20 -42.69
CA ILE A 45 8.85 4.61 -41.31
C ILE A 45 7.67 4.25 -40.40
N LEU A 46 6.42 4.50 -40.82
CA LEU A 46 5.23 4.16 -40.03
C LEU A 46 5.08 2.64 -39.84
N VAL A 47 5.35 1.84 -40.87
CA VAL A 47 5.35 0.37 -40.76
C VAL A 47 6.45 -0.13 -39.81
N ILE A 48 7.65 0.44 -39.87
CA ILE A 48 8.75 0.10 -38.96
C ILE A 48 8.40 0.49 -37.52
N LEU A 49 7.90 1.71 -37.28
CA LEU A 49 7.50 2.17 -35.94
C LEU A 49 6.37 1.31 -35.37
N GLY A 50 5.36 0.96 -36.18
CA GLY A 50 4.29 0.06 -35.78
C GLY A 50 4.80 -1.35 -35.44
N GLY A 51 5.69 -1.91 -36.26
CA GLY A 51 6.31 -3.22 -36.00
C GLY A 51 7.17 -3.23 -34.74
N VAL A 52 7.97 -2.17 -34.51
CA VAL A 52 8.78 -2.00 -33.30
C VAL A 52 7.89 -1.88 -32.06
N ALA A 53 6.82 -1.09 -32.11
CA ALA A 53 5.85 -0.98 -31.02
C ALA A 53 5.18 -2.33 -30.71
N LEU A 54 4.85 -3.13 -31.73
CA LEU A 54 4.28 -4.46 -31.56
C LEU A 54 5.26 -5.43 -30.87
N VAL A 55 6.54 -5.40 -31.23
CA VAL A 55 7.59 -6.21 -30.59
C VAL A 55 7.80 -5.80 -29.12
N PHE A 56 7.73 -4.51 -28.79
CA PHE A 56 7.77 -4.05 -27.40
C PHE A 56 6.52 -4.46 -26.62
N ALA A 57 5.33 -4.39 -27.22
CA ALA A 57 4.09 -4.83 -26.58
C ALA A 57 4.09 -6.35 -26.30
N GLN A 58 4.61 -7.17 -27.21
CA GLN A 58 4.78 -8.62 -27.01
C GLN A 58 5.88 -8.98 -25.99
N ARG A 59 6.81 -8.06 -25.71
CA ARG A 59 7.87 -8.22 -24.70
C ARG A 59 7.55 -7.53 -23.38
N ALA A 60 6.42 -6.85 -23.28
CA ALA A 60 5.96 -6.32 -22.00
C ALA A 60 5.76 -7.51 -21.05
N PRO A 61 6.37 -7.49 -19.85
CA PRO A 61 6.14 -8.56 -18.89
C PRO A 61 4.65 -8.60 -18.57
N ALA A 62 4.07 -9.80 -18.62
CA ALA A 62 2.68 -9.98 -18.24
C ALA A 62 2.52 -9.49 -16.78
N GLN A 63 1.74 -8.43 -16.59
CA GLN A 63 1.34 -8.01 -15.26
C GLN A 63 0.40 -9.08 -14.71
N THR A 64 0.96 -10.00 -13.90
CA THR A 64 0.16 -10.94 -13.12
C THR A 64 -0.84 -10.11 -12.32
N PRO A 65 -2.16 -10.31 -12.47
CA PRO A 65 -3.12 -9.58 -11.66
C PRO A 65 -2.86 -9.91 -10.20
N GLU A 66 -2.49 -8.90 -9.39
CA GLU A 66 -2.40 -9.10 -7.95
C GLU A 66 -3.77 -9.56 -7.44
N ALA A 67 -3.79 -10.71 -6.76
CA ALA A 67 -5.03 -11.25 -6.25
C ALA A 67 -5.63 -10.26 -5.24
N SER A 68 -6.87 -9.84 -5.48
CA SER A 68 -7.56 -8.90 -4.60
C SER A 68 -7.47 -9.36 -3.14
N PRO A 69 -7.00 -8.52 -2.20
CA PRO A 69 -6.72 -8.96 -0.84
C PRO A 69 -7.99 -9.46 -0.17
N ARG A 70 -7.95 -10.71 0.31
CA ARG A 70 -9.11 -11.39 0.93
C ARG A 70 -9.53 -10.77 2.26
N TYR A 71 -8.64 -10.00 2.88
CA TYR A 71 -8.87 -9.28 4.13
C TYR A 71 -8.10 -7.95 4.09
N ASN A 72 -8.60 -6.94 4.79
CA ASN A 72 -7.86 -5.72 5.07
C ASN A 72 -7.27 -5.81 6.48
N VAL A 73 -6.03 -5.37 6.67
CA VAL A 73 -5.40 -5.25 7.99
C VAL A 73 -5.41 -3.77 8.37
N THR A 74 -6.01 -3.45 9.50
CA THR A 74 -6.08 -2.07 10.01
C THR A 74 -5.43 -2.01 11.39
N ASN A 75 -4.49 -1.08 11.57
CA ASN A 75 -3.89 -0.81 12.86
C ASN A 75 -4.84 0.06 13.68
N LEU A 76 -5.16 -0.42 14.88
CA LEU A 76 -5.93 0.35 15.87
C LEU A 76 -5.01 1.39 16.55
N PRO A 77 -5.50 2.60 16.88
CA PRO A 77 -4.72 3.60 17.61
C PRO A 77 -4.44 3.17 19.07
N SER A 78 -3.36 3.66 19.67
CA SER A 78 -2.96 3.40 21.07
C SER A 78 -2.95 4.66 21.94
N LEU A 79 -2.81 4.50 23.26
CA LEU A 79 -2.54 5.58 24.23
C LEU A 79 -1.08 6.08 24.19
N GLY A 80 -0.34 5.74 23.13
CA GLY A 80 1.00 6.26 22.83
C GLY A 80 2.13 5.26 22.99
N SER A 81 1.86 4.02 23.41
CA SER A 81 2.83 2.92 23.44
C SER A 81 2.67 1.96 22.26
N VAL A 82 3.44 0.86 22.29
CA VAL A 82 3.43 -0.26 21.32
C VAL A 82 2.95 -1.58 21.92
N ASN A 83 2.60 -1.60 23.22
CA ASN A 83 2.17 -2.79 23.95
C ASN A 83 0.66 -2.75 24.21
N ASP A 84 -0.12 -3.04 23.18
CA ASP A 84 -1.59 -3.00 23.21
C ASP A 84 -2.17 -4.39 22.91
N GLY A 85 -3.36 -4.69 23.44
CA GLY A 85 -3.97 -6.01 23.30
C GLY A 85 -5.49 -5.95 23.15
N GLY A 86 -6.01 -6.54 22.07
CA GLY A 86 -7.44 -6.78 21.87
C GLY A 86 -7.84 -8.19 22.34
N ASN A 87 -8.55 -8.29 23.46
CA ASN A 87 -8.98 -9.57 24.06
C ASN A 87 -10.37 -10.04 23.60
N SER A 88 -11.06 -9.19 22.83
CA SER A 88 -12.42 -9.43 22.35
C SER A 88 -12.70 -8.64 21.08
N ILE A 89 -13.57 -9.19 20.23
CA ILE A 89 -14.22 -8.49 19.12
C ILE A 89 -15.68 -8.94 19.02
N ASN A 90 -16.61 -8.03 18.70
CA ASN A 90 -18.03 -8.31 18.51
C ASN A 90 -18.48 -8.12 17.04
N ASP A 91 -19.75 -8.43 16.75
CA ASP A 91 -20.32 -8.34 15.39
C ASP A 91 -20.54 -6.89 14.90
N ARG A 92 -20.27 -5.88 15.74
CA ARG A 92 -20.20 -4.46 15.39
C ARG A 92 -18.76 -3.98 15.17
N THR A 93 -17.83 -4.90 14.95
CA THR A 93 -16.38 -4.68 14.84
C THR A 93 -15.73 -3.97 16.02
N TRP A 94 -16.43 -3.86 17.17
CA TRP A 94 -15.85 -3.26 18.37
C TRP A 94 -14.86 -4.24 18.98
N VAL A 95 -13.64 -3.75 19.21
CA VAL A 95 -12.57 -4.48 19.90
C VAL A 95 -12.52 -3.96 21.33
N ALA A 96 -12.30 -4.84 22.31
CA ALA A 96 -12.01 -4.40 23.68
C ALA A 96 -10.88 -5.21 24.32
N GLY A 97 -10.10 -4.55 25.16
CA GLY A 97 -8.92 -5.11 25.81
C GLY A 97 -8.18 -4.05 26.64
N TYR A 98 -6.93 -3.75 26.29
CA TYR A 98 -6.11 -2.73 26.95
C TYR A 98 -5.17 -2.01 25.98
N SER A 99 -4.82 -0.77 26.31
CA SER A 99 -3.75 -0.01 25.67
C SER A 99 -2.79 0.56 26.71
N THR A 100 -1.49 0.58 26.39
CA THR A 100 -0.43 1.04 27.30
C THR A 100 -0.13 2.53 27.09
N LEU A 101 0.03 3.27 28.19
CA LEU A 101 0.36 4.70 28.18
C LEU A 101 1.74 4.95 27.54
N SER A 102 1.93 6.14 26.98
CA SER A 102 3.15 6.53 26.24
C SER A 102 4.48 6.36 26.98
N ASP A 103 4.47 6.38 28.31
CA ASP A 103 5.65 6.16 29.16
C ASP A 103 5.94 4.67 29.46
N GLY A 104 5.04 3.76 29.07
CA GLY A 104 5.11 2.33 29.36
C GLY A 104 4.86 1.95 30.82
N SER A 105 4.50 2.90 31.70
CA SER A 105 4.43 2.66 33.15
C SER A 105 3.16 1.94 33.60
N ALA A 106 2.09 2.10 32.82
CA ALA A 106 0.76 1.59 33.12
C ALA A 106 -0.05 1.36 31.83
N ARG A 107 -1.14 0.59 31.95
CA ARG A 107 -2.08 0.34 30.85
C ARG A 107 -3.52 0.50 31.31
N HIS A 108 -4.37 1.04 30.44
CA HIS A 108 -5.79 1.19 30.71
C HIS A 108 -6.62 0.22 29.89
N ALA A 109 -7.77 -0.17 30.43
CA ALA A 109 -8.84 -0.83 29.73
C ALA A 109 -9.28 0.07 28.56
N SER A 110 -9.46 -0.53 27.40
CA SER A 110 -9.68 0.22 26.16
C SER A 110 -10.75 -0.46 25.31
N ILE A 111 -11.56 0.36 24.64
CA ILE A 111 -12.48 -0.07 23.60
C ILE A 111 -12.16 0.69 22.31
N TRP A 112 -12.14 -0.03 21.20
CA TRP A 112 -12.05 0.55 19.86
C TRP A 112 -13.38 0.39 19.15
N ARG A 113 -13.95 1.50 18.69
CA ARG A 113 -15.19 1.57 17.90
C ARG A 113 -14.88 2.36 16.63
N ASP A 114 -15.17 1.82 15.46
CA ASP A 114 -14.97 2.50 14.17
C ASP A 114 -13.55 3.08 14.00
N ASN A 115 -12.55 2.28 14.39
CA ASN A 115 -11.12 2.61 14.45
C ASN A 115 -10.73 3.77 15.41
N GLN A 116 -11.63 4.20 16.30
CA GLN A 116 -11.36 5.19 17.34
C GLN A 116 -11.16 4.51 18.70
N LEU A 117 -10.07 4.82 19.38
CA LEU A 117 -9.79 4.40 20.74
C LEU A 117 -10.57 5.26 21.74
N THR A 118 -11.28 4.62 22.66
CA THR A 118 -11.79 5.23 23.89
C THR A 118 -11.03 4.63 25.07
N ASP A 119 -10.31 5.47 25.81
CA ASP A 119 -9.75 5.13 27.12
C ASP A 119 -10.89 4.98 28.13
N LEU A 120 -10.94 3.85 28.85
CA LEU A 120 -11.92 3.65 29.93
C LEU A 120 -11.38 4.15 31.28
N GLY A 121 -10.07 4.39 31.42
CA GLY A 121 -9.41 4.81 32.64
C GLY A 121 -9.28 3.68 33.68
N THR A 122 -9.22 4.05 34.96
CA THR A 122 -9.08 3.11 36.09
C THR A 122 -9.99 3.48 37.27
N LEU A 123 -10.08 2.60 38.27
CA LEU A 123 -10.71 2.88 39.58
C LEU A 123 -9.78 3.69 40.52
N GLY A 124 -8.80 4.42 39.96
CA GLY A 124 -7.86 5.27 40.67
C GLY A 124 -6.52 4.62 41.02
N GLY A 125 -6.30 3.36 40.65
CA GLY A 125 -4.98 2.74 40.60
C GLY A 125 -4.33 2.93 39.21
N PRO A 126 -3.11 2.41 38.97
CA PRO A 126 -2.42 2.62 37.70
C PRO A 126 -2.98 1.76 36.56
N ASN A 127 -3.42 0.51 36.80
CA ASN A 127 -3.80 -0.38 35.70
C ASN A 127 -5.28 -0.75 35.63
N SER A 128 -5.75 -1.05 34.42
CA SER A 128 -7.02 -1.73 34.14
C SER A 128 -6.96 -2.55 32.85
N SER A 129 -7.92 -3.44 32.64
CA SER A 129 -8.05 -4.25 31.42
C SER A 129 -9.46 -4.82 31.26
N VAL A 130 -9.97 -4.88 30.02
CA VAL A 130 -10.99 -5.86 29.63
C VAL A 130 -10.27 -7.19 29.41
N ALA A 131 -10.04 -7.93 30.50
CA ALA A 131 -9.15 -9.10 30.51
C ALA A 131 -9.74 -10.36 29.85
N TRP A 132 -11.06 -10.44 29.73
CA TRP A 132 -11.78 -11.59 29.17
C TRP A 132 -12.51 -11.23 27.88
N SER A 133 -12.93 -12.23 27.11
CA SER A 133 -13.69 -12.00 25.88
C SER A 133 -15.10 -11.47 26.16
N VAL A 134 -15.27 -10.15 26.15
CA VAL A 134 -16.58 -9.48 26.31
C VAL A 134 -17.16 -9.11 24.95
N LYS A 135 -18.10 -9.92 24.45
CA LYS A 135 -18.74 -9.74 23.13
C LYS A 135 -20.09 -9.03 23.21
N THR A 136 -20.20 -8.01 24.05
CA THR A 136 -21.43 -7.22 24.25
C THR A 136 -21.76 -6.34 23.04
N THR A 137 -23.05 -6.13 22.76
CA THR A 137 -23.55 -5.15 21.78
C THR A 137 -24.45 -4.09 22.42
N ARG A 138 -24.33 -3.91 23.75
CA ARG A 138 -25.20 -3.01 24.54
C ARG A 138 -24.40 -2.00 25.36
N ASP A 139 -23.30 -1.50 24.80
CA ASP A 139 -22.40 -0.49 25.40
C ASP A 139 -22.02 -0.77 26.87
N LEU A 140 -21.87 -2.06 27.21
CA LEU A 140 -21.71 -2.55 28.58
C LEU A 140 -20.46 -3.43 28.66
N MET A 141 -19.31 -2.85 28.99
CA MET A 141 -18.05 -3.59 29.11
C MET A 141 -17.82 -4.02 30.56
N ALA A 142 -17.25 -5.21 30.74
CA ALA A 142 -16.81 -5.71 32.05
C ALA A 142 -15.31 -5.99 32.03
N GLY A 143 -14.64 -5.76 33.16
CA GLY A 143 -13.19 -5.95 33.24
C GLY A 143 -12.69 -5.86 34.67
N ILE A 144 -11.38 -5.65 34.81
CA ILE A 144 -10.69 -5.49 36.09
C ILE A 144 -9.89 -4.19 36.12
N SER A 145 -9.86 -3.54 37.27
CA SER A 145 -9.05 -2.36 37.49
C SER A 145 -8.49 -2.31 38.90
N GLN A 146 -7.25 -1.83 39.00
CA GLN A 146 -6.64 -1.44 40.25
C GLN A 146 -7.34 -0.18 40.79
N THR A 147 -7.67 -0.22 42.06
CA THR A 147 -8.23 0.90 42.81
C THR A 147 -7.13 1.81 43.35
N ARG A 148 -7.50 2.99 43.86
CA ARG A 148 -6.58 3.85 44.63
C ARG A 148 -6.12 3.23 45.97
N THR A 149 -6.76 2.17 46.43
CA THR A 149 -6.50 1.53 47.73
C THR A 149 -5.34 0.56 47.62
N VAL A 150 -4.31 0.75 48.44
CA VAL A 150 -3.18 -0.17 48.57
C VAL A 150 -3.66 -1.49 49.20
N GLN A 151 -3.15 -2.62 48.72
CA GLN A 151 -3.44 -3.94 49.30
C GLN A 151 -2.78 -4.05 50.69
N PRO A 152 -3.56 -4.03 51.80
CA PRO A 152 -3.01 -3.92 53.16
C PRO A 152 -2.15 -5.12 53.59
N LEU A 153 -2.38 -6.31 53.02
CA LEU A 153 -1.69 -7.55 53.39
C LEU A 153 -0.54 -7.92 52.43
N GLY A 154 -0.25 -7.09 51.42
CA GLY A 154 0.79 -7.35 50.43
C GLY A 154 0.55 -8.56 49.51
N GLU A 155 -0.69 -9.07 49.46
CA GLU A 155 -1.07 -10.29 48.73
C GLU A 155 -0.83 -10.21 47.21
N ILE A 156 -0.19 -11.24 46.66
CA ILE A 156 0.31 -11.26 45.28
C ILE A 156 -0.35 -12.27 44.34
N TRP A 157 -1.40 -13.00 44.73
CA TRP A 157 -1.83 -14.16 43.93
C TRP A 157 -2.62 -13.78 42.66
N SER A 158 -3.43 -12.71 42.70
CA SER A 158 -4.26 -12.28 41.57
C SER A 158 -3.52 -11.30 40.66
N ALA A 159 -2.77 -10.40 41.28
CA ALA A 159 -2.43 -9.13 40.68
C ALA A 159 -1.32 -9.22 39.60
N PRO A 160 -0.23 -10.01 39.79
CA PRO A 160 0.75 -10.35 38.75
C PRO A 160 0.20 -11.19 37.59
N VAL A 161 -0.87 -11.97 37.82
CA VAL A 161 -1.47 -12.82 36.77
C VAL A 161 -2.14 -11.95 35.71
N PHE A 162 -2.68 -10.79 36.12
CA PHE A 162 -3.31 -9.84 35.22
C PHE A 162 -2.39 -8.69 34.80
N PHE A 163 -1.65 -8.09 35.74
CA PHE A 163 -0.86 -6.88 35.53
C PHE A 163 0.64 -7.16 35.71
N SER A 164 1.45 -6.72 34.76
CA SER A 164 2.91 -6.81 34.80
C SER A 164 3.54 -5.48 35.25
N GLY A 165 4.84 -5.51 35.57
CA GLY A 165 5.60 -4.31 35.96
C GLY A 165 5.55 -3.97 37.45
N PRO A 166 6.14 -2.83 37.87
CA PRO A 166 6.37 -2.49 39.29
C PRO A 166 5.07 -2.24 40.08
N PHE A 167 3.95 -2.01 39.39
CA PHE A 167 2.64 -1.79 40.02
C PHE A 167 1.76 -3.04 40.06
N ALA A 168 2.28 -4.21 39.64
CA ALA A 168 1.54 -5.46 39.59
C ALA A 168 0.85 -5.80 40.92
N THR A 169 1.50 -5.63 42.07
CA THR A 169 1.06 -6.16 43.38
C THR A 169 0.55 -5.13 44.39
N LYS A 170 0.66 -3.83 44.10
CA LYS A 170 0.51 -2.77 45.12
C LYS A 170 -0.94 -2.43 45.51
N TYR A 171 -1.91 -2.66 44.62
CA TYR A 171 -3.26 -2.11 44.75
C TYR A 171 -4.33 -3.20 44.77
N LEU A 172 -5.43 -2.97 45.49
CA LEU A 172 -6.62 -3.83 45.39
C LEU A 172 -7.16 -3.80 43.96
N ILE A 173 -7.51 -4.97 43.43
CA ILE A 173 -8.17 -5.12 42.13
C ILE A 173 -9.66 -5.33 42.37
N HIS A 174 -10.49 -4.61 41.63
CA HIS A 174 -11.93 -4.85 41.58
C HIS A 174 -12.37 -5.14 40.15
N GLY A 175 -13.41 -5.98 40.04
CA GLY A 175 -14.20 -6.03 38.83
C GLY A 175 -14.87 -4.68 38.59
N PHE A 176 -15.07 -4.31 37.33
CA PHE A 176 -15.84 -3.12 36.96
C PHE A 176 -16.89 -3.46 35.90
N VAL A 177 -17.89 -2.60 35.83
CA VAL A 177 -18.77 -2.44 34.67
C VAL A 177 -18.59 -1.02 34.14
N TRP A 178 -18.32 -0.88 32.85
CA TRP A 178 -18.25 0.40 32.17
C TRP A 178 -19.47 0.62 31.29
N ARG A 179 -19.96 1.86 31.27
CA ARG A 179 -21.00 2.38 30.37
C ARG A 179 -20.62 3.79 29.90
N PRO A 180 -20.94 4.20 28.66
CA PRO A 180 -20.63 5.55 28.15
C PRO A 180 -21.11 6.68 29.08
N GLU A 181 -22.30 6.53 29.65
CA GLU A 181 -22.98 7.55 30.47
C GLU A 181 -22.54 7.57 31.95
N HIS A 182 -21.80 6.58 32.42
CA HIS A 182 -21.42 6.43 33.83
C HIS A 182 -19.91 6.22 34.06
N GLY A 183 -19.13 5.97 33.01
CA GLY A 183 -17.73 5.61 33.15
C GLY A 183 -17.56 4.25 33.84
N LEU A 184 -16.46 4.10 34.59
CA LEU A 184 -16.15 2.90 35.37
C LEU A 184 -16.95 2.84 36.68
N ILE A 185 -17.87 1.88 36.77
CA ILE A 185 -18.59 1.54 38.00
C ILE A 185 -17.89 0.33 38.65
N PRO A 186 -17.38 0.42 39.90
CA PRO A 186 -16.82 -0.73 40.59
C PRO A 186 -17.90 -1.75 40.94
N LEU A 187 -17.60 -3.03 40.78
CA LEU A 187 -18.42 -4.12 41.30
C LEU A 187 -18.06 -4.40 42.76
N SER A 188 -19.07 -4.61 43.60
CA SER A 188 -18.89 -5.03 44.98
C SER A 188 -18.24 -6.42 45.06
N THR A 189 -17.33 -6.61 46.02
CA THR A 189 -16.80 -7.92 46.36
C THR A 189 -17.81 -8.70 47.23
N LEU A 190 -17.66 -10.02 47.32
CA LEU A 190 -18.52 -10.90 48.14
C LEU A 190 -18.21 -10.82 49.66
N GLY A 191 -17.91 -9.62 50.18
CA GLY A 191 -17.72 -9.37 51.61
C GLY A 191 -16.28 -9.49 52.14
N HIS A 192 -15.27 -9.52 51.26
CA HIS A 192 -13.84 -9.42 51.64
C HIS A 192 -13.08 -8.48 50.68
N ASN A 193 -11.84 -8.08 51.02
CA ASN A 193 -10.89 -7.37 50.15
C ASN A 193 -10.26 -8.26 49.05
N ASN A 194 -10.85 -9.43 48.85
CA ASN A 194 -10.26 -10.56 48.16
C ASN A 194 -10.00 -10.31 46.66
N ASN A 195 -8.82 -10.59 46.11
CA ASN A 195 -7.61 -11.17 46.71
C ASN A 195 -7.83 -12.36 47.70
N ALA A 196 -7.00 -12.52 48.75
CA ALA A 196 -6.83 -13.74 49.59
C ALA A 196 -6.61 -15.07 48.83
#